data_AF-A0A959F4R6-F1
#
_entry.id   AF-A0A959F4R6-F1
#
_cell.length_a   1.000
_cell.length_b   1.000
_cell.length_c   1.000
_cell.angle_alpha   90.00
_cell.angle_beta   90.00
_cell.angle_gamma   90.00
#
_symmetry.space_group_name_H-M   'P 1'
#
loop_
_entity.id
_entity.type
_entity.pdbx_description
1 polymer ?
#
loop_
_entity_poly.entity_id
_entity_poly.type
_entity_poly.pdbx_seq_one_letter_code
_entity_poly.pdbx_strand_id
1 'polypeptide(L)'
;GSLLSTAGLALILAVLHPLVIIFASLLVGLGLSTIVPIAYSTAGNTPGMEPGVGISMVTTVGYSGFLFGPPIIGFLADWMGLRIALAFVLLLFLLMLLLASRVPRPVLQVG
;
A
#
# COMPACT_ATOMS: atom_id res chain seq x y z
N GLY A 1 -2.26 -2.40 -9.14
CA GLY A 1 -1.88 -1.43 -8.11
C GLY A 1 -0.52 -1.71 -7.50
N SER A 2 -0.40 -2.73 -6.65
CA SER A 2 0.78 -2.96 -5.78
C SER A 2 2.13 -3.02 -6.49
N LEU A 3 2.23 -3.69 -7.64
CA LEU A 3 3.48 -3.74 -8.42
C LEU A 3 3.92 -2.34 -8.87
N LEU A 4 2.97 -1.53 -9.38
CA LEU A 4 3.24 -0.17 -9.85
C LEU A 4 3.68 0.74 -8.70
N SER A 5 3.01 0.66 -7.55
CA SER A 5 3.40 1.41 -6.36
C SER A 5 4.78 1.01 -5.84
N THR A 6 5.08 -0.28 -5.83
CA THR A 6 6.40 -0.81 -5.43
C THR A 6 7.50 -0.31 -6.36
N ALA A 7 7.28 -0.39 -7.68
CA ALA A 7 8.24 0.08 -8.67
C ALA A 7 8.48 1.60 -8.56
N GLY A 8 7.43 2.40 -8.37
CA GLY A 8 7.55 3.84 -8.14
C GLY A 8 8.39 4.16 -6.90
N LEU A 9 8.10 3.52 -5.76
CA LEU A 9 8.87 3.78 -4.53
C LEU A 9 10.31 3.27 -4.62
N ALA A 10 10.57 2.16 -5.31
CA ALA A 10 11.92 1.70 -5.61
C ALA A 10 12.69 2.71 -6.47
N LEU A 11 12.02 3.35 -7.43
CA LEU A 11 12.62 4.38 -8.28
C LEU A 11 13.00 5.65 -7.47
N ILE A 12 12.17 6.05 -6.50
CA ILE A 12 12.48 7.15 -5.56
C ILE A 12 13.77 6.87 -4.79
N LEU A 13 13.98 5.62 -4.37
CA LEU A 13 15.19 5.22 -3.63
C LEU A 13 16.43 5.07 -4.52
N ALA A 14 16.25 4.68 -5.78
CA ALA A 14 17.34 4.43 -6.72
C ALA A 14 17.92 5.72 -7.32
N VAL A 15 17.09 6.75 -7.57
CA VAL A 15 17.49 7.94 -8.33
C VAL A 15 17.23 9.22 -7.56
N LEU A 16 18.30 9.93 -7.20
CA LEU A 16 18.26 11.22 -6.49
C LEU A 16 18.16 12.39 -7.47
N HIS A 17 17.13 12.36 -8.34
CA HIS A 17 16.85 13.44 -9.28
C HIS A 17 15.41 13.96 -9.08
N PRO A 18 15.19 15.28 -8.86
CA PRO A 18 13.88 15.83 -8.49
C PRO A 18 12.75 15.45 -9.47
N LEU A 19 12.99 15.57 -10.78
CA LEU A 19 11.98 15.21 -11.78
C LEU A 19 11.61 13.72 -11.75
N VAL A 20 12.56 12.84 -11.44
CA VAL A 20 12.32 11.41 -11.35
C VAL A 20 11.50 11.09 -10.12
N ILE A 21 11.78 11.74 -8.99
CA ILE A 21 11.01 11.56 -7.75
C ILE A 21 9.56 12.01 -7.92
N ILE A 22 9.32 13.12 -8.62
CA ILE A 22 7.95 13.60 -8.93
C ILE A 22 7.21 12.58 -9.78
N PHE A 23 7.83 12.12 -10.87
CA PHE A 23 7.24 11.11 -11.74
C PHE A 23 6.99 9.78 -11.01
N ALA A 24 7.96 9.33 -10.20
CA ALA A 24 7.83 8.12 -9.40
C ALA A 24 6.71 8.23 -8.35
N SER A 25 6.51 9.42 -7.76
CA SER A 25 5.40 9.69 -6.84
C SER A 25 4.04 9.60 -7.53
N LEU A 26 3.96 10.03 -8.79
CA LEU A 26 2.77 9.83 -9.62
C LEU A 26 2.48 8.33 -9.81
N LEU A 27 3.51 7.52 -10.12
CA LEU A 27 3.35 6.06 -10.24
C LEU A 27 2.87 5.42 -8.92
N VAL A 28 3.41 5.87 -7.79
CA VAL A 28 2.96 5.43 -6.46
C VAL A 28 1.48 5.72 -6.28
N GLY A 29 1.05 6.97 -6.54
CA GLY A 29 -0.34 7.40 -6.42
C GLY A 29 -1.29 6.62 -7.35
N LEU A 30 -0.91 6.43 -8.62
CA LEU A 30 -1.69 5.65 -9.59
C LEU A 30 -1.82 4.17 -9.18
N GLY A 31 -0.79 3.59 -8.58
CA GLY A 31 -0.89 2.23 -8.08
C GLY A 31 -1.82 2.13 -6.87
N LEU A 32 -1.71 3.07 -5.93
CA LEU A 32 -2.49 3.11 -4.69
C LEU A 32 -3.98 3.42 -4.92
N SER A 33 -4.32 4.21 -5.95
CA SER A 33 -5.72 4.54 -6.28
C SER A 33 -6.57 3.31 -6.57
N THR A 34 -5.97 2.26 -7.13
CA THR A 34 -6.64 0.98 -7.39
C THR A 34 -6.72 0.07 -6.16
N ILE A 35 -5.80 0.25 -5.21
CA ILE A 35 -5.65 -0.65 -4.06
C ILE A 35 -6.79 -0.47 -3.06
N VAL A 36 -7.07 0.77 -2.70
CA VAL A 36 -8.08 1.12 -1.69
C VAL A 36 -9.47 0.55 -2.06
N PRO A 37 -10.06 0.85 -3.24
CA PRO A 37 -11.38 0.32 -3.60
C PRO A 37 -11.40 -1.21 -3.73
N ILE A 38 -10.32 -1.84 -4.18
CA ILE A 38 -10.22 -3.31 -4.25
C ILE A 38 -10.24 -3.91 -2.84
N ALA A 39 -9.51 -3.32 -1.88
CA ALA A 39 -9.47 -3.79 -0.50
C ALA A 39 -10.86 -3.71 0.15
N TYR A 40 -11.55 -2.57 0.00
CA TYR A 40 -12.92 -2.40 0.50
C TYR A 40 -13.92 -3.35 -0.19
N SER A 41 -13.83 -3.52 -1.51
CA SER A 41 -14.68 -4.46 -2.26
C SER A 41 -14.46 -5.90 -1.82
N THR A 42 -13.21 -6.32 -1.62
CA THR A 42 -12.88 -7.68 -1.18
C THR A 42 -13.38 -7.94 0.24
N ALA A 43 -13.22 -6.96 1.13
CA ALA A 43 -13.71 -7.07 2.50
C ALA A 43 -15.24 -7.12 2.59
N GLY A 44 -15.94 -6.33 1.77
CA GLY A 44 -17.41 -6.34 1.71
C GLY A 44 -17.99 -7.62 1.09
N ASN A 45 -17.23 -8.35 0.28
CA ASN A 45 -17.67 -9.57 -0.40
C ASN A 45 -17.07 -10.86 0.22
N THR A 46 -16.57 -10.80 1.45
CA THR A 46 -15.99 -11.97 2.11
C THR A 46 -17.09 -12.96 2.53
N PRO A 47 -17.09 -14.22 2.05
CA PRO A 47 -18.13 -15.20 2.38
C PRO A 47 -18.21 -15.48 3.89
N GLY A 48 -19.42 -15.54 4.43
CA GLY A 48 -19.63 -15.83 5.86
C GLY A 48 -19.40 -14.64 6.80
N MET A 49 -19.15 -13.43 6.26
CA MET A 49 -19.01 -12.20 7.03
C MET A 49 -19.99 -11.14 6.53
N GLU A 50 -20.60 -10.39 7.46
CA GLU A 50 -21.45 -9.26 7.10
C GLU A 50 -20.59 -8.14 6.47
N PRO A 51 -21.01 -7.53 5.33
CA PRO A 51 -20.19 -6.55 4.62
C PRO A 51 -19.73 -5.38 5.51
N GLY A 52 -20.59 -4.91 6.42
CA GLY A 52 -20.27 -3.82 7.35
C GLY A 52 -19.13 -4.16 8.30
N VAL A 53 -19.05 -5.41 8.76
CA VAL A 53 -17.99 -5.90 9.64
C VAL A 53 -16.65 -5.95 8.89
N GLY A 54 -16.64 -6.53 7.68
CA GLY A 54 -15.44 -6.60 6.85
C GLY A 54 -14.87 -5.22 6.52
N ILE A 55 -15.74 -4.29 6.11
CA ILE A 55 -15.36 -2.89 5.82
C ILE A 55 -14.83 -2.18 7.08
N SER A 56 -15.47 -2.40 8.23
CA SER A 56 -15.02 -1.84 9.51
C SER A 56 -13.60 -2.31 9.85
N MET A 57 -13.32 -3.61 9.72
CA MET A 57 -11.98 -4.16 9.95
C MET A 57 -10.91 -3.51 9.06
N VAL A 58 -11.16 -3.39 7.75
CA VAL A 58 -10.22 -2.72 6.83
C VAL A 58 -10.02 -1.25 7.21
N THR A 59 -11.08 -0.56 7.60
CA THR A 59 -11.02 0.84 8.03
C THR A 59 -10.19 1.01 9.30
N THR A 60 -10.40 0.16 10.30
CA THR A 60 -9.64 0.17 11.56
C THR A 60 -8.15 -0.06 11.31
N VAL A 61 -7.80 -1.01 10.43
CA VAL A 61 -6.42 -1.23 10.02
C VAL A 61 -5.86 -0.02 9.28
N GLY A 62 -6.64 0.57 8.37
CA GLY A 62 -6.26 1.78 7.64
C GLY A 62 -5.97 2.98 8.55
N TYR A 63 -6.83 3.24 9.53
CA TYR A 63 -6.61 4.29 10.53
C TYR A 63 -5.44 3.99 11.44
N SER A 64 -5.22 2.73 11.82
CA SER A 64 -4.03 2.33 12.58
C SER A 64 -2.76 2.65 11.80
N GLY A 65 -2.72 2.30 10.51
CA GLY A 65 -1.60 2.65 9.62
C GLY A 65 -1.39 4.15 9.46
N PHE A 66 -2.48 4.92 9.34
CA PHE A 66 -2.41 6.39 9.28
C PHE A 66 -1.90 7.02 10.59
N LEU A 67 -2.31 6.47 11.73
CA LEU A 67 -1.92 6.95 13.05
C LEU A 67 -0.45 6.63 13.37
N PHE A 68 -0.03 5.39 13.14
CA PHE A 68 1.32 4.93 13.48
C PHE A 68 2.36 5.18 12.39
N GLY A 69 1.93 5.32 11.12
CA GLY A 69 2.82 5.50 9.98
C GLY A 69 3.78 6.69 10.13
N PRO A 70 3.29 7.94 10.27
CA PRO A 70 4.16 9.11 10.36
C PRO A 70 5.13 9.08 11.56
N PRO A 71 4.71 8.72 12.80
CA PRO A 71 5.63 8.59 13.92
C PRO A 71 6.73 7.55 13.71
N ILE A 72 6.39 6.36 13.18
CA ILE A 72 7.36 5.29 12.92
C ILE A 72 8.36 5.74 11.84
N ILE A 73 7.86 6.31 10.73
CA ILE A 73 8.70 6.79 9.63
C ILE A 73 9.61 7.92 10.10
N GLY A 74 9.08 8.89 10.86
CA GLY A 74 9.85 10.01 11.41
C GLY A 74 10.95 9.55 12.36
N PHE A 75 10.63 8.64 13.28
CA PHE A 75 11.62 8.07 14.20
C PHE A 75 12.74 7.33 13.47
N LEU A 76 12.40 6.52 12.45
CA LEU A 76 13.40 5.88 11.59
C LEU A 76 14.25 6.91 10.83
N ALA A 77 13.62 8.00 10.34
CA ALA A 77 14.31 9.04 9.60
C ALA A 77 15.30 9.82 10.48
N ASP A 78 14.95 10.10 11.74
CA ASP A 78 15.80 10.81 12.68
C ASP A 78 17.03 9.98 13.10
N TRP A 79 16.85 8.68 13.36
CA TRP A 79 17.92 7.82 13.86
C TRP A 79 18.80 7.23 12.77
N MET A 80 18.21 6.88 11.63
CA MET A 80 18.84 6.08 10.58
C MET A 80 18.88 6.81 9.23
N GLY A 81 18.23 7.96 9.12
CA GLY A 81 18.15 8.76 7.90
C GLY A 81 16.95 8.41 7.02
N LEU A 82 16.54 9.38 6.20
CA LEU A 82 15.35 9.31 5.33
C LEU A 82 15.37 8.12 4.36
N ARG A 83 16.55 7.72 3.86
CA ARG A 83 16.68 6.58 2.93
C ARG A 83 16.23 5.27 3.57
N ILE A 84 16.60 5.03 4.83
CA ILE A 84 16.24 3.81 5.57
C ILE A 84 14.75 3.84 5.92
N ALA A 85 14.23 5.00 6.33
CA ALA A 85 12.79 5.18 6.57
C ALA A 85 11.96 4.87 5.32
N LEU A 86 12.37 5.36 4.14
CA LEU A 86 11.68 5.06 2.88
C LEU A 86 11.89 3.61 2.41
N ALA A 87 13.05 3.00 2.69
CA ALA A 87 13.27 1.57 2.43
C ALA A 87 12.35 0.68 3.28
N PHE A 88 12.05 1.08 4.52
CA PHE A 88 11.04 0.41 5.33
C PHE A 88 9.64 0.50 4.70
N VAL A 89 9.25 1.65 4.14
CA VAL A 89 7.99 1.77 3.40
C VAL A 89 8.00 0.87 2.15
N LEU A 90 9.14 0.77 1.45
CA LEU A 90 9.28 -0.14 0.30
C LEU A 90 9.10 -1.60 0.72
N LEU A 91 9.61 -2.01 1.88
CA LEU A 91 9.39 -3.33 2.44
C LEU A 91 7.90 -3.61 2.66
N LEU A 92 7.14 -2.64 3.17
CA LEU A 92 5.69 -2.77 3.34
C LEU A 92 4.96 -2.92 1.99
N PHE A 93 5.39 -2.20 0.96
CA PHE A 93 4.84 -2.35 -0.40
C PHE A 93 5.14 -3.72 -1.01
N LEU A 94 6.35 -4.24 -0.79
CA LEU A 94 6.72 -5.60 -1.18
C LEU A 94 5.88 -6.65 -0.45
N LEU A 95 5.69 -6.50 0.86
CA LEU A 95 4.82 -7.37 1.64
C LEU A 95 3.39 -7.35 1.10
N MET A 96 2.88 -6.16 0.79
CA MET A 96 1.57 -6.00 0.17
C MET A 96 1.48 -6.70 -1.20
N LEU A 97 2.49 -6.55 -2.06
CA LEU A 97 2.58 -7.23 -3.35
C LEU A 97 2.57 -8.76 -3.18
N LEU A 98 3.34 -9.27 -2.21
CA LEU A 98 3.39 -10.70 -1.89
C LEU A 98 2.04 -11.21 -1.39
N LEU A 99 1.40 -10.53 -0.45
CA LEU A 99 0.08 -10.91 0.06
C LEU A 99 -0.98 -10.89 -1.05
N ALA A 100 -1.00 -9.83 -1.87
CA ALA A 100 -1.91 -9.72 -3.00
C ALA A 100 -1.73 -10.86 -4.01
N SER A 101 -0.51 -11.36 -4.20
CA SER A 101 -0.25 -12.50 -5.08
C SER A 101 -0.80 -13.83 -4.56
N ARG A 102 -1.07 -13.92 -3.24
CA ARG A 102 -1.66 -15.09 -2.58
C ARG A 102 -3.19 -15.07 -2.52
N VAL A 103 -3.82 -13.93 -2.78
CA VAL A 103 -5.29 -13.83 -2.83
C VAL A 103 -5.77 -14.45 -4.15
N PRO A 104 -6.61 -15.51 -4.11
CA PRO A 104 -7.20 -16.07 -5.32
C PRO A 104 -7.96 -14.98 -6.06
N ARG A 105 -7.71 -14.83 -7.37
CA ARG A 105 -8.44 -13.86 -8.18
C ARG A 105 -9.93 -14.19 -8.08
N PRO A 106 -10.80 -13.23 -7.69
CA PRO A 106 -12.23 -13.45 -7.81
C PRO A 106 -12.50 -13.65 -9.30
N VAL A 107 -12.74 -14.91 -9.68
CA VAL A 107 -13.24 -15.26 -11.00
C VAL A 107 -14.52 -14.45 -11.17
N LEU A 108 -14.57 -13.65 -12.22
CA LEU A 108 -15.73 -12.90 -12.70
C LEU A 108 -17.03 -13.66 -12.38
N GLN A 109 -17.72 -13.31 -11.29
CA GLN A 109 -19.14 -13.61 -11.15
C GLN A 109 -19.89 -12.56 -11.98
N VAL A 110 -19.73 -12.69 -13.30
CA VAL A 110 -20.72 -12.20 -14.25
C VAL A 110 -21.73 -13.34 -14.35
N GLY A 111 -22.84 -13.20 -13.62
CA GLY A 111 -23.99 -14.09 -13.65
C GLY A 111 -25.23 -13.25 -13.46
#